data_AF-A0A4U0VAS1-F1
#
_entry.id   AF-A0A4U0VAS1-F1
#
_cell.length_a   1.000
_cell.length_b   1.000
_cell.length_c   1.000
_cell.angle_alpha   90.00
_cell.angle_beta   90.00
_cell.angle_gamma   90.00
#
_symmetry.space_group_name_H-M   'P 1'
#
loop_
_entity.id
_entity.type
_entity.pdbx_description
1 polymer ?
#
loop_
_entity_poly.entity_id
_entity_poly.type
_entity_poly.pdbx_seq_one_letter_code
_entity_poly.pdbx_strand_id
1 'polypeptide(L)'
;VTKYLVYNARKRGSDKASEYFKRTENIAGVKDMRFQALMPDVLHWLGITKIDRMMSMSDMKHDAIRVPIPEEMIPEDSRVEIDAKIHAGYFTTGKVMTYEELDQVHGRAWDDVDH
;
A
#
# COMPACT_ATOMS: atom_id res chain seq x y z
N VAL A 1 -2.56 -3.65 17.32
CA VAL A 1 -4.04 -3.66 17.55
C VAL A 1 -4.80 -2.96 16.42
N THR A 2 -4.55 -1.69 16.11
CA THR A 2 -5.28 -0.92 15.06
C THR A 2 -5.28 -1.57 13.68
N LYS A 3 -4.12 -2.07 13.21
CA LYS A 3 -4.02 -2.75 11.91
C LYS A 3 -4.90 -3.99 11.83
N TYR A 4 -5.03 -4.75 12.92
CA TYR A 4 -5.92 -5.90 13.00
C TYR A 4 -7.40 -5.48 12.88
N LEU A 5 -7.79 -4.38 13.52
CA LEU A 5 -9.15 -3.81 13.36
C LEU A 5 -9.41 -3.38 11.91
N VAL A 6 -8.42 -2.78 11.24
CA VAL A 6 -8.54 -2.42 9.80
C VAL A 6 -8.72 -3.66 8.94
N TYR A 7 -7.91 -4.70 9.13
CA TYR A 7 -8.05 -5.95 8.37
C TYR A 7 -9.40 -6.62 8.65
N ASN A 8 -9.83 -6.67 9.90
CA ASN A 8 -11.12 -7.25 10.27
C ASN A 8 -12.29 -6.48 9.65
N ALA A 9 -12.27 -5.14 9.70
CA ALA A 9 -13.29 -4.30 9.08
C ALA A 9 -13.31 -4.44 7.55
N ARG A 10 -12.16 -4.63 6.91
CA ARG A 10 -12.06 -4.93 5.47
C ARG A 10 -12.67 -6.28 5.15
N LYS A 11 -12.30 -7.33 5.88
CA LYS A 11 -12.75 -8.70 5.63
C LYS A 11 -14.21 -8.97 5.99
N ARG A 12 -14.76 -8.31 7.01
CA ARG A 12 -16.19 -8.38 7.38
C ARG A 12 -17.09 -7.43 6.60
N GLY A 13 -16.48 -6.45 5.93
CA GLY A 13 -17.18 -5.48 5.09
C GLY A 13 -16.91 -5.76 3.61
N SER A 14 -16.84 -4.69 2.82
CA SER A 14 -16.41 -4.74 1.42
C SER A 14 -14.92 -4.43 1.31
N ASP A 15 -14.11 -5.42 0.92
CA ASP A 15 -12.67 -5.25 0.71
C ASP A 15 -12.39 -4.65 -0.69
N LYS A 16 -12.80 -3.39 -0.90
CA LYS A 16 -12.63 -2.68 -2.17
C LYS A 16 -11.33 -1.88 -2.22
N ALA A 17 -10.69 -1.81 -3.40
CA ALA A 17 -9.50 -0.97 -3.59
C ALA A 17 -9.82 0.53 -3.44
N SER A 18 -10.98 0.98 -3.95
CA SER A 18 -11.48 2.36 -3.84
C SER A 18 -11.54 2.87 -2.39
N GLU A 19 -11.82 1.98 -1.43
CA GLU A 19 -11.97 2.32 -0.02
C GLU A 19 -10.71 2.04 0.83
N TYR A 20 -9.65 1.52 0.25
CA TYR A 20 -8.48 1.01 0.97
C TYR A 20 -7.93 2.00 2.03
N PHE A 21 -7.66 3.25 1.64
CA PHE A 21 -7.16 4.28 2.57
C PHE A 21 -8.25 4.78 3.52
N LYS A 22 -9.48 4.90 3.05
CA LYS A 22 -10.63 5.35 3.85
C LYS A 22 -10.91 4.40 5.01
N ARG A 23 -10.75 3.09 4.81
CA ARG A 23 -10.88 2.08 5.88
C ARG A 23 -9.83 2.27 6.98
N THR A 24 -8.61 2.62 6.60
CA THR A 24 -7.56 2.95 7.56
C THR A 24 -7.89 4.23 8.31
N GLU A 25 -8.29 5.29 7.59
CA GLU A 25 -8.65 6.59 8.16
C GLU A 25 -9.83 6.50 9.14
N ASN A 26 -10.87 5.73 8.82
CA ASN A 26 -12.03 5.55 9.70
C ASN A 26 -11.69 4.94 11.06
N ILE A 27 -10.62 4.13 11.14
CA ILE A 27 -10.23 3.40 12.36
C ILE A 27 -9.06 4.07 13.06
N ALA A 28 -8.08 4.57 12.31
CA ALA A 28 -6.86 5.18 12.82
C ALA A 28 -6.94 6.71 12.92
N GLY A 29 -7.96 7.34 12.35
CA GLY A 29 -8.14 8.79 12.28
C GLY A 29 -7.31 9.49 11.19
N VAL A 30 -6.31 8.80 10.62
CA VAL A 30 -5.46 9.29 9.54
C VAL A 30 -5.09 8.16 8.57
N LYS A 31 -4.74 8.52 7.34
CA LYS A 31 -4.33 7.55 6.29
C LYS A 31 -2.95 6.95 6.53
N ASP A 32 -2.04 7.73 7.11
CA ASP A 32 -0.67 7.33 7.42
C ASP A 32 -0.19 8.01 8.71
N MET A 33 0.27 7.22 9.68
CA MET A 33 0.81 7.71 10.96
C MET A 33 2.35 7.72 10.98
N ARG A 34 3.02 7.36 9.88
CA ARG A 34 4.48 7.22 9.83
C ARG A 34 5.17 8.58 9.90
N PHE A 35 6.14 8.69 10.80
CA PHE A 35 7.06 9.81 10.86
C PHE A 35 8.25 9.54 9.93
N GLN A 36 8.14 9.92 8.66
CA GLN A 36 9.18 9.69 7.66
C GLN A 36 10.52 10.37 8.01
N ALA A 37 10.47 11.45 8.80
CA ALA A 37 11.66 12.17 9.27
C ALA A 37 12.60 11.31 10.14
N LEU A 38 12.12 10.23 10.75
CA LEU A 38 12.94 9.30 11.55
C LEU A 38 13.55 8.16 10.71
N MET A 39 13.19 8.06 9.43
CA MET A 39 13.75 7.04 8.53
C MET A 39 15.29 7.05 8.44
N PRO A 40 15.99 8.20 8.37
CA PRO A 40 17.45 8.20 8.25
C PRO A 40 18.19 7.86 9.55
N ASP A 41 17.55 7.94 10.72
CA ASP A 41 18.23 7.82 12.03
C ASP A 41 18.92 6.46 12.20
N VAL A 42 18.26 5.37 11.82
CA VAL A 42 18.83 4.02 11.88
C VAL A 42 20.01 3.88 10.91
N LEU A 43 19.94 4.52 9.74
CA LEU A 43 21.01 4.50 8.75
C LEU A 43 22.25 5.26 9.27
N HIS A 44 22.02 6.43 9.87
CA HIS A 44 23.06 7.20 10.53
C HIS A 44 23.69 6.43 11.70
N TRP A 45 22.88 5.74 12.52
CA TRP A 45 23.37 4.92 13.62
C TRP A 45 24.28 3.77 13.16
N LEU A 46 23.96 3.15 12.02
CA LEU A 46 24.80 2.11 11.39
C LEU A 46 26.05 2.68 10.69
N GLY A 47 26.26 4.00 10.72
CA GLY A 47 27.39 4.65 10.05
C GLY A 47 27.26 4.72 8.52
N ILE A 48 26.06 4.51 7.97
CA ILE A 48 25.80 4.61 6.54
C ILE A 48 25.80 6.10 6.16
N THR A 49 26.74 6.49 5.31
CA THR A 49 26.93 7.88 4.85
C THR A 49 26.43 8.13 3.43
N LYS A 50 26.17 7.05 2.67
CA LYS A 50 25.71 7.12 1.28
C LYS A 50 24.78 5.96 0.96
N ILE A 51 23.71 6.25 0.22
CA ILE A 51 22.84 5.26 -0.42
C ILE A 51 23.01 5.43 -1.92
N ASP A 52 23.64 4.47 -2.60
CA ASP A 52 23.82 4.54 -4.06
C ASP A 52 22.49 4.36 -4.81
N ARG A 53 21.59 3.54 -4.27
CA ARG A 53 20.31 3.22 -4.89
C ARG A 53 19.21 3.07 -3.85
N MET A 54 18.34 4.07 -3.76
CA MET A 54 17.11 3.98 -2.99
C MET A 54 16.00 3.49 -3.91
N MET A 55 15.50 2.26 -3.73
CA MET A 55 14.41 1.72 -4.54
C MET A 55 13.07 1.97 -3.85
N SER A 56 12.13 2.58 -4.58
CA SER A 56 10.78 2.83 -4.08
C SER A 56 9.82 3.08 -5.23
N MET A 57 8.60 2.56 -5.11
CA MET A 57 7.48 2.97 -5.97
C MET A 57 6.74 4.19 -5.42
N SER A 58 6.83 4.49 -4.12
CA SER A 58 6.12 5.64 -3.53
C SER A 58 6.67 6.96 -4.04
N ASP A 59 5.77 7.83 -4.45
CA ASP A 59 5.97 9.24 -4.77
C ASP A 59 6.53 10.08 -3.61
N MET A 60 6.21 9.72 -2.36
CA MET A 60 6.70 10.41 -1.16
C MET A 60 8.22 10.30 -0.95
N LYS A 61 8.90 9.38 -1.64
CA LYS A 61 10.35 9.17 -1.53
C LYS A 61 11.08 9.86 -2.68
N HIS A 62 11.64 11.04 -2.39
CA HIS A 62 12.41 11.84 -3.33
C HIS A 62 13.68 11.11 -3.81
N ASP A 63 14.08 11.32 -5.07
CA ASP A 63 15.27 10.72 -5.72
C ASP A 63 15.39 9.19 -5.69
N ALA A 64 14.29 8.48 -5.42
CA ALA A 64 14.29 7.03 -5.49
C ALA A 64 14.29 6.53 -6.95
N ILE A 65 15.04 5.48 -7.21
CA ILE A 65 14.94 4.69 -8.44
C ILE A 65 13.60 3.97 -8.41
N ARG A 66 12.75 4.28 -9.40
CA ARG A 66 11.39 3.76 -9.49
C ARG A 66 11.35 2.56 -10.43
N VAL A 67 11.21 1.37 -9.86
CA VAL A 67 10.99 0.13 -10.59
C VAL A 67 9.70 -0.49 -10.07
N PRO A 68 8.69 -0.76 -10.93
CA PRO A 68 7.47 -1.41 -10.49
C PRO A 68 7.75 -2.88 -10.14
N ILE A 69 6.97 -3.43 -9.23
CA ILE A 69 7.00 -4.88 -8.97
C ILE A 69 6.45 -5.58 -10.22
N PRO A 70 7.13 -6.63 -10.72
CA PRO A 70 6.62 -7.42 -11.83
C PRO A 70 5.24 -8.02 -11.51
N GLU A 71 4.38 -8.07 -12.52
CA GLU A 71 2.98 -8.46 -12.38
C GLU A 71 2.81 -9.89 -11.83
N GLU A 72 3.69 -10.79 -12.25
CA GLU A 72 3.77 -12.18 -11.82
C GLU A 72 4.20 -12.34 -10.35
N MET A 73 4.80 -11.31 -9.76
CA MET A 73 5.22 -11.31 -8.36
C MET A 73 4.16 -10.70 -7.42
N ILE A 74 3.05 -10.17 -7.95
CA ILE A 74 1.96 -9.60 -7.16
C ILE A 74 0.95 -10.71 -6.86
N PRO A 75 0.81 -11.16 -5.60
CA PRO A 75 -0.22 -12.11 -5.24
C PRO A 75 -1.61 -11.53 -5.49
N GLU A 76 -2.56 -12.38 -5.88
CA GLU A 76 -3.95 -11.99 -6.14
C GLU A 76 -4.58 -11.23 -4.96
N ASP A 77 -4.30 -11.65 -3.74
CA ASP A 77 -4.73 -10.96 -2.51
C ASP A 77 -4.23 -9.53 -2.36
N SER A 78 -3.10 -9.23 -2.98
CA SER A 78 -2.46 -7.92 -2.86
C SER A 78 -3.03 -6.92 -3.86
N ARG A 79 -3.94 -7.34 -4.75
CA ARG A 79 -4.54 -6.48 -5.79
C ARG A 79 -5.25 -5.27 -5.22
N VAL A 80 -6.08 -5.48 -4.21
CA VAL A 80 -6.76 -4.40 -3.49
C VAL A 80 -5.80 -3.34 -2.98
N GLU A 81 -4.65 -3.75 -2.45
CA GLU A 81 -3.67 -2.85 -1.88
C GLU A 81 -2.80 -2.18 -2.96
N ILE A 82 -2.35 -2.92 -3.97
CA ILE A 82 -1.45 -2.38 -5.00
C ILE A 82 -2.20 -1.42 -5.93
N ASP A 83 -3.42 -1.74 -6.35
CA ASP A 83 -4.20 -0.91 -7.27
C ASP A 83 -4.60 0.40 -6.59
N ALA A 84 -5.02 0.33 -5.32
CA ALA A 84 -5.27 1.51 -4.50
C ALA A 84 -4.03 2.41 -4.35
N LYS A 85 -2.85 1.80 -4.14
CA LYS A 85 -1.58 2.55 -4.00
C LYS A 85 -1.10 3.17 -5.30
N ILE A 86 -1.24 2.46 -6.43
CA ILE A 86 -0.93 2.97 -7.76
C ILE A 86 -1.79 4.21 -8.04
N HIS A 87 -3.09 4.12 -7.80
CA HIS A 87 -3.99 5.27 -7.93
C HIS A 87 -3.64 6.43 -6.99
N ALA A 88 -3.11 6.13 -5.80
CA ALA A 88 -2.65 7.14 -4.84
C ALA A 88 -1.25 7.70 -5.13
N GLY A 89 -0.63 7.36 -6.27
CA GLY A 89 0.65 7.95 -6.70
C GLY A 89 1.85 6.99 -6.70
N TYR A 90 1.66 5.70 -6.42
CA TYR A 90 2.75 4.75 -6.61
C TYR A 90 3.11 4.63 -8.09
N PHE A 91 4.40 4.62 -8.37
CA PHE A 91 4.94 4.44 -9.70
C PHE A 91 4.53 3.09 -10.28
N THR A 92 4.02 3.14 -11.51
CA THR A 92 3.76 1.98 -12.34
C THR A 92 4.11 2.33 -13.79
N THR A 93 4.50 1.33 -14.57
CA THR A 93 4.56 1.42 -16.04
C THR A 93 3.27 0.92 -16.68
N GLY A 94 2.35 0.36 -15.89
CA GLY A 94 1.07 -0.17 -16.33
C GLY A 94 -0.07 0.85 -16.26
N LYS A 95 -1.29 0.33 -16.23
CA LYS A 95 -2.51 1.14 -16.18
C LYS A 95 -2.70 1.71 -14.77
N VAL A 96 -3.00 3.01 -14.69
CA VAL A 96 -3.60 3.62 -13.50
C VAL A 96 -5.11 3.52 -13.66
N MET A 97 -5.77 2.75 -12.79
CA MET A 97 -7.22 2.53 -12.86
C MET A 97 -7.99 3.80 -12.50
N THR A 98 -9.19 3.97 -13.07
CA THR A 98 -10.11 5.03 -12.61
C THR A 98 -10.75 4.66 -11.27
N TYR A 99 -11.41 5.62 -10.62
CA TYR A 99 -12.12 5.35 -9.37
C TYR A 99 -13.21 4.28 -9.53
N GLU A 100 -13.94 4.29 -10.64
CA GLU A 100 -14.97 3.31 -10.96
C GLU A 100 -14.38 1.91 -11.13
N GLU A 101 -13.21 1.81 -11.77
CA GLU A 101 -12.48 0.55 -11.96
C GLU A 101 -11.97 0.01 -10.62
N LEU A 102 -11.45 0.88 -9.75
CA LEU A 102 -11.03 0.49 -8.40
C LEU A 102 -12.18 0.01 -7.52
N ASP A 103 -13.41 0.49 -7.74
CA ASP A 103 -14.58 0.06 -6.98
C ASP A 103 -14.99 -1.39 -7.32
N GLN A 104 -14.57 -1.90 -8.48
CA GLN A 104 -14.76 -3.28 -8.91
C GLN A 104 -13.64 -4.23 -8.46
N VAL A 105 -12.52 -3.69 -7.95
CA VAL A 105 -11.43 -4.52 -7.41
C VAL A 105 -11.78 -4.93 -6.00
N HIS A 106 -12.01 -6.24 -5.80
CA HIS A 106 -12.40 -6.83 -4.53
C HIS A 106 -11.37 -7.85 -4.05
N GLY A 107 -11.11 -7.86 -2.74
CA GLY A 107 -10.29 -8.88 -2.09
C GLY A 107 -11.09 -10.13 -1.73
N ARG A 108 -10.38 -11.21 -1.36
CA ARG A 108 -11.01 -12.49 -0.96
C ARG A 108 -11.99 -12.34 0.21
N ALA A 109 -13.12 -13.05 0.13
CA ALA A 109 -14.14 -13.05 1.16
C ALA A 109 -13.70 -13.87 2.40
N TRP A 110 -14.39 -13.68 3.52
CA TRP A 110 -14.10 -14.44 4.75
C TRP A 110 -14.38 -15.94 4.59
N ASP A 111 -15.40 -16.30 3.81
CA ASP A 111 -15.85 -17.68 3.62
C ASP A 111 -14.85 -18.54 2.82
N ASP A 112 -13.92 -17.91 2.10
CA ASP A 112 -12.87 -18.59 1.32
C ASP A 112 -11.71 -19.11 2.20
N VAL A 113 -11.70 -18.82 3.50
CA VAL A 113 -10.61 -19.19 4.43
C VAL A 113 -10.88 -20.52 5.15
N ASP A 114 -12.14 -20.99 5.14
CA ASP A 114 -12.60 -22.19 5.84
C ASP A 114 -12.65 -23.45 4.93
N HIS A 115 -12.02 -23.42 3.76
CA HIS A 115 -11.95 -24.54 2.80
C HIS A 115 -10.52 -24.97 2.47
#